data_AF-A0A7W6PX23-F1
#
_entry.id   AF-A0A7W6PX23-F1
#
_cell.length_a   1.000
_cell.length_b   1.000
_cell.length_c   1.000
_cell.angle_alpha   90.00
_cell.angle_beta   90.00
_cell.angle_gamma   90.00
#
_symmetry.space_group_name_H-M   'P 1'
#
loop_
_entity.id
_entity.type
_entity.pdbx_description
1 polymer ?
#
loop_
_entity_poly.entity_id
_entity_poly.type
_entity_poly.pdbx_seq_one_letter_code
_entity_poly.pdbx_strand_id
1 'polypeptide(L)' 'MSTPVPPSSLSSLRRQLSGFDHALRTAQQLRRATGVPHYVVHGVAPLQAFRVTMRPPAWPDRWLAMVA' A
#
# COMPACT_ATOMS: atom_id res chain seq x y z
N MET A 1 -12.62 -10.02 -18.84
CA MET A 1 -11.74 -10.22 -17.67
C MET A 1 -10.40 -9.57 -17.99
N SER A 2 -10.07 -8.42 -17.37
CA SER A 2 -8.85 -7.68 -17.69
C SER A 2 -7.65 -8.39 -17.07
N THR A 3 -6.67 -8.75 -17.91
CA THR A 3 -5.42 -9.36 -17.48
C THR A 3 -4.65 -8.41 -16.55
N PRO A 4 -4.01 -8.94 -15.48
CA PRO A 4 -3.15 -8.12 -14.64
C PRO A 4 -1.99 -7.61 -15.49
N VAL A 5 -1.90 -6.29 -15.65
CA VAL A 5 -0.80 -5.65 -16.38
C VAL A 5 0.48 -5.95 -15.61
N PRO A 6 1.47 -6.64 -16.22
CA PRO A 6 2.71 -6.95 -15.52
C PRO A 6 3.40 -5.65 -15.11
N PRO A 7 4.08 -5.61 -13.95
CA PRO A 7 4.70 -4.39 -13.42
C PRO A 7 5.74 -3.78 -14.38
N SER A 8 6.25 -4.56 -15.33
CA SER A 8 7.14 -4.13 -16.42
C SER A 8 6.47 -3.21 -17.46
N SER A 9 5.14 -3.20 -17.56
CA SER A 9 4.38 -2.33 -18.47
C SER A 9 3.92 -1.02 -17.81
N LEU A 10 4.29 -0.78 -16.55
CA LEU A 10 3.99 0.47 -15.85
C LEU A 10 5.15 1.46 -16.02
N SER A 11 4.83 2.74 -16.22
CA SER A 11 5.84 3.81 -16.21
C SER A 11 6.64 3.80 -14.91
N SER A 12 7.91 4.21 -14.94
CA SER A 12 8.78 4.21 -13.75
C SER A 12 8.17 4.95 -12.57
N LEU A 13 7.48 6.07 -12.81
CA LEU A 13 6.74 6.81 -11.79
C LEU A 13 5.61 5.97 -11.18
N ARG A 14 4.83 5.26 -12.02
CA ARG A 14 3.73 4.42 -11.52
C ARG A 14 4.24 3.24 -10.70
N ARG A 15 5.36 2.61 -11.09
CA ARG A 15 6.03 1.58 -10.26
C ARG A 15 6.46 2.13 -8.91
N GLN A 16 7.02 3.34 -8.88
CA GLN A 16 7.45 3.98 -7.65
C GLN A 16 6.26 4.29 -6.73
N LEU A 17 5.15 4.79 -7.29
CA LEU A 17 3.93 5.10 -6.52
C LEU A 17 3.17 3.85 -6.09
N SER A 18 3.22 2.76 -6.87
CA SER A 18 2.58 1.49 -6.54
C SER A 18 3.48 0.58 -5.69
N GLY A 19 4.64 1.05 -5.26
CA GLY A 19 5.62 0.28 -4.49
C GLY A 19 5.41 0.38 -2.98
N PHE A 20 6.03 -0.55 -2.25
CA PHE A 20 5.91 -0.63 -0.80
C PHE A 20 6.48 0.61 -0.09
N ASP A 21 7.65 1.11 -0.53
CA ASP A 21 8.29 2.27 0.09
C ASP A 21 7.42 3.52 0.04
N HIS A 22 6.70 3.71 -1.07
CA HIS A 22 5.77 4.82 -1.20
C HIS A 22 4.61 4.67 -0.22
N ALA A 23 3.98 3.48 -0.17
CA ALA A 23 2.90 3.21 0.77
C ALA A 23 3.34 3.36 2.23
N LEU A 24 4.56 2.93 2.59
CA LEU A 24 5.12 3.10 3.92
C LEU A 24 5.33 4.58 4.27
N ARG A 25 5.87 5.36 3.35
CA ARG A 25 6.04 6.81 3.53
C ARG A 25 4.70 7.51 3.72
N THR A 26 3.68 7.13 2.94
CA THR A 26 2.32 7.63 3.10
C THR A 26 1.73 7.26 4.46
N ALA A 27 1.92 6.01 4.92
CA ALA A 27 1.46 5.58 6.24
C ALA A 27 2.10 6.39 7.38
N GLN A 28 3.41 6.69 7.29
CA GLN A 28 4.10 7.55 8.26
C GLN A 28 3.57 8.99 8.26
N GLN A 29 3.34 9.57 7.08
CA GLN A 29 2.78 10.92 6.97
C GLN A 29 1.36 10.98 7.55
N LEU A 30 0.51 10.01 7.23
CA LEU A 30 -0.85 9.94 7.73
C LEU A 30 -0.89 9.72 9.25
N ARG A 31 -0.02 8.85 9.78
CA ARG A 31 0.12 8.67 11.24
C ARG A 31 0.52 9.98 11.91
N ARG A 32 1.48 10.73 11.36
CA ARG A 32 1.89 12.03 11.91
C ARG A 32 0.75 13.05 11.89
N ALA A 33 -0.08 13.04 10.85
CA ALA A 33 -1.19 13.97 10.70
C ALA A 33 -2.40 13.64 11.58
N THR A 34 -2.68 12.36 11.80
CA THR A 34 -3.92 11.89 12.47
C THR A 34 -3.72 11.36 13.88
N GLY A 35 -2.49 10.98 14.24
CA GLY A 35 -2.17 10.32 15.51
C GLY A 35 -2.67 8.88 15.63
N VAL A 36 -3.29 8.32 14.58
CA VAL A 36 -3.85 6.96 14.59
C VAL A 36 -2.91 5.99 13.88
N PRO A 37 -2.82 4.72 14.32
CA PRO A 37 -2.04 3.71 13.61
C PRO A 37 -2.51 3.49 12.16
N HIS A 38 -1.56 3.41 11.25
CA HIS A 38 -1.81 3.15 9.83
C HIS A 38 -1.14 1.85 9.39
N TYR A 39 -1.85 1.05 8.61
CA TYR A 39 -1.46 -0.27 8.17
C TYR A 39 -1.21 -0.28 6.67
N VAL A 40 -0.05 -0.76 6.24
CA VAL A 40 0.25 -1.05 4.84
C VAL A 40 -0.15 -2.49 4.55
N VAL A 41 -1.07 -2.69 3.61
CA VAL A 41 -1.59 -4.00 3.21
C VAL A 41 -1.31 -4.27 1.74
N HIS A 42 -1.20 -5.54 1.37
CA HIS A 42 -1.13 -5.93 -0.03
C HIS A 42 -2.52 -5.76 -0.67
N GLY A 43 -2.61 -4.94 -1.71
CA GLY A 43 -3.80 -4.77 -2.52
C GLY A 43 -4.02 -5.96 -3.45
N VAL A 44 -5.27 -6.22 -3.81
CA VAL A 44 -5.68 -7.22 -4.82
C VAL A 44 -5.74 -6.64 -6.23
N ALA A 45 -5.54 -5.33 -6.38
CA ALA A 45 -5.65 -4.64 -7.67
C ALA A 45 -4.28 -4.55 -8.37
N PRO A 46 -4.20 -4.83 -9.68
CA PRO A 46 -2.94 -4.85 -10.43
C PRO A 46 -2.27 -3.47 -10.56
N LEU A 47 -3.02 -2.39 -10.29
CA LEU A 47 -2.52 -1.00 -10.39
C LEU A 47 -2.04 -0.44 -9.05
N GLN A 48 -2.42 -1.04 -7.93
CA GLN A 48 -2.06 -0.57 -6.59
C GLN A 48 -1.81 -1.78 -5.69
N ALA A 49 -0.60 -2.34 -5.83
CA ALA A 49 -0.15 -3.52 -5.10
C ALA A 49 -0.07 -3.29 -3.58
N PHE A 50 0.09 -2.05 -3.13
CA PHE A 50 0.12 -1.70 -1.71
C PHE A 50 -0.87 -0.59 -1.40
N ARG A 51 -1.63 -0.75 -0.32
CA ARG A 51 -2.64 0.22 0.15
C ARG A 51 -2.41 0.53 1.62
N VAL A 52 -2.64 1.79 2.01
CA VAL A 52 -2.67 2.21 3.41
C VAL A 52 -4.09 2.24 3.93
N THR A 53 -4.32 1.66 5.10
CA THR A 53 -5.64 1.64 5.76
C THR A 53 -5.50 1.97 7.23
N MET A 54 -6.49 2.64 7.82
CA MET A 54 -6.55 2.92 9.27
C MET A 54 -7.13 1.76 10.07
N ARG A 55 -7.86 0.86 9.41
CA ARG A 55 -8.48 -0.29 10.05
C ARG A 55 -7.50 -1.46 10.01
N PRO A 56 -7.27 -2.15 11.14
CA PRO A 56 -6.52 -3.39 11.10
C PRO A 56 -7.26 -4.36 10.16
N PRO A 57 -6.58 -4.97 9.18
CA PRO A 57 -7.21 -5.97 8.36
C PRO A 57 -7.62 -7.17 9.23
N ALA A 58 -8.74 -7.80 8.87
CA ALA A 58 -9.25 -8.95 9.61
C ALA A 58 -8.25 -10.11 9.67
N TRP A 59 -7.31 -10.18 8.70
CA TRP A 59 -6.31 -11.24 8.60
C TRP A 59 -4.90 -10.67 8.81
N PRO A 60 -4.18 -11.10 9.88
CA PRO A 60 -2.85 -10.61 10.20
C PRO A 60 -1.83 -10.80 9.07
N ASP A 61 -1.90 -11.91 8.33
CA ASP A 61 -1.00 -12.22 7.21
C ASP A 61 -1.09 -11.25 6.02
N ARG A 62 -2.07 -10.35 5.98
CA ARG A 62 -2.27 -9.41 4.86
C ARG A 62 -1.68 -8.02 5.08
N TRP A 63 -1.27 -7.66 6.30
CA TRP A 63 -0.56 -6.41 6.53
C TRP A 63 0.95 -6.65 6.59
N LEU A 64 1.68 -5.81 5.86
CA LEU A 64 3.13 -5.91 5.71
C LEU A 64 3.87 -5.01 6.70
N ALA A 65 3.23 -3.91 7.10
CA ALA A 65 3.75 -2.99 8.10
C ALA A 65 2.63 -2.27 8.84
N MET A 66 2.83 -2.03 10.12
CA MET A 66 2.02 -1.15 10.95
C MET A 66 2.91 0.03 11.34
N VAL A 67 2.37 1.24 11.20
CA VAL A 67 3.01 2.46 11.68
C VAL A 67 2.18 3.01 12.84
N ALA A 68 2.72 2.88 14.05
CA ALA A 68 2.15 3.39 15.30
C ALA A 68 2.74 4.77 15.67
#